data_AF-A0A136Q6M4-F1
#
_entry.id   AF-A0A136Q6M4-F1
#
_cell.length_a   1.000
_cell.length_b   1.000
_cell.length_c   1.000
_cell.angle_alpha   90.00
_cell.angle_beta   90.00
_cell.angle_gamma   90.00
#
_symmetry.space_group_name_H-M   'P 1'
#
loop_
_entity.id
_entity.type
_entity.pdbx_description
1 polymer ?
#
loop_
_entity_poly.entity_id
_entity_poly.type
_entity_poly.pdbx_seq_one_letter_code
_entity_poly.pdbx_strand_id
1 'polypeptide(L)' 'MRRGELMGLEWKDIDFEANTMRIVRTSQIANGIITKEPKTKSSIRTLTFGNTVHKLLMEYRL' A
#
# COMPACT_ATOMS: atom_id res chain seq x y z
N MET A 1 8.96 -0.81 -4.14
CA MET A 1 8.11 -1.09 -2.96
C MET A 1 8.47 -2.49 -2.44
N ARG A 2 8.48 -2.73 -1.13
CA ARG A 2 8.74 -4.07 -0.58
C ARG A 2 7.46 -4.91 -0.61
N ARG A 3 7.56 -6.23 -0.80
CA ARG A 3 6.40 -7.13 -0.93
C ARG A 3 5.42 -7.01 0.25
N GLY A 4 5.92 -6.93 1.47
CA GLY A 4 5.06 -6.80 2.65
C GLY A 4 4.27 -5.48 2.71
N GLU A 5 4.80 -4.40 2.15
CA GLU A 5 4.09 -3.12 2.05
C GLU A 5 2.92 -3.23 1.08
N LEU A 6 3.13 -3.91 -0.05
CA LEU A 6 2.06 -4.19 -1.01
C LEU A 6 0.96 -5.06 -0.38
N MET A 7 1.34 -6.07 0.40
CA MET A 7 0.39 -6.94 1.12
C MET A 7 -0.31 -6.26 2.30
N GLY A 8 0.16 -5.08 2.73
CA GLY A 8 -0.48 -4.26 3.77
C GLY A 8 -1.25 -3.06 3.22
N LEU A 9 -1.21 -2.84 1.90
CA LEU A 9 -1.90 -1.72 1.26
C LEU A 9 -3.40 -1.99 1.25
N GLU A 10 -4.19 -1.03 1.73
CA GLU A 10 -5.64 -1.09 1.69
C GLU A 10 -6.18 0.01 0.76
N TRP A 11 -7.41 -0.16 0.25
CA TRP A 11 -8.05 0.82 -0.63
C TRP A 11 -8.13 2.23 -0.03
N LYS A 12 -8.28 2.34 1.29
CA LYS A 12 -8.34 3.62 2.02
C LYS A 12 -7.02 4.40 1.99
N ASP A 13 -5.91 3.76 1.66
CA ASP A 13 -4.60 4.42 1.59
C ASP A 13 -4.27 4.94 0.19
N ILE A 14 -5.16 4.75 -0.79
CA ILE A 14 -4.97 5.14 -2.19
C ILE A 14 -5.85 6.37 -2.49
N ASP A 15 -5.19 7.44 -2.95
CA ASP A 15 -5.81 8.65 -3.48
C ASP A 15 -5.72 8.60 -5.01
N PHE A 16 -6.86 8.30 -5.65
CA PHE A 16 -6.96 8.20 -7.10
C PHE A 16 -7.02 9.56 -7.80
N GLU A 17 -7.39 10.63 -7.09
CA GLU A 17 -7.41 11.99 -7.66
C GLU A 17 -5.99 12.53 -7.77
N ALA A 18 -5.20 12.36 -6.70
CA ALA A 18 -3.79 12.77 -6.67
C ALA A 18 -2.82 11.74 -7.29
N ASN A 19 -3.30 10.55 -7.66
CA ASN A 19 -2.49 9.40 -8.05
C ASN A 19 -1.38 9.08 -7.04
N THR A 20 -1.76 9.04 -5.76
CA THR A 20 -0.83 8.73 -4.67
C THR A 20 -1.31 7.58 -3.79
N MET A 21 -0.36 6.87 -3.18
CA MET A 21 -0.67 5.85 -2.18
C MET A 21 0.23 5.98 -0.97
N ARG A 22 -0.36 5.79 0.21
CA ARG A 22 0.32 5.90 1.49
C ARG A 22 0.74 4.52 1.98
N ILE A 23 2.05 4.33 2.10
CA ILE A 23 2.63 3.14 2.69
C ILE A 23 2.69 3.33 4.20
N VAL A 24 1.67 2.84 4.90
CA VAL A 24 1.49 3.04 6.35
C VAL A 24 1.51 1.74 7.16
N ARG A 25 1.58 0.58 6.51
CA ARG A 25 1.71 -0.73 7.18
C ARG A 25 2.39 -1.75 6.28
N THR A 26 2.84 -2.84 6.88
CA THR A 26 3.40 -3.99 6.16
C THR A 26 2.81 -5.28 6.73
N SER A 27 2.39 -6.17 5.85
CA SER A 27 1.98 -7.52 6.19
C SER A 27 3.14 -8.47 5.91
N GLN A 28 3.49 -9.32 6.87
CA GLN A 28 4.47 -10.40 6.67
C GLN A 28 3.84 -11.73 7.06
N ILE A 29 4.10 -12.76 6.25
CA ILE A 29 3.69 -14.13 6.57
C ILE A 29 4.86 -14.79 7.29
N ALA A 30 4.72 -15.03 8.59
CA ALA A 30 5.63 -15.85 9.39
C ALA A 30 4.76 -16.61 10.41
N ASN A 31 4.53 -17.90 10.16
CA ASN A 31 3.64 -18.76 10.96
C ASN A 31 2.24 -18.15 11.23
N GLY A 32 1.65 -17.49 10.23
CA GLY A 32 0.39 -16.74 10.32
C GLY A 32 0.46 -15.40 9.59
N ILE A 33 -0.68 -14.70 9.45
CA ILE A 33 -0.70 -13.32 8.94
C ILE A 33 -0.31 -12.40 10.10
N ILE A 34 0.91 -11.86 10.05
CA ILE A 34 1.34 -10.82 11.00
C ILE A 34 1.19 -9.47 10.29
N THR A 35 0.08 -8.79 10.56
CA THR A 35 -0.11 -7.37 10.29
C THR A 35 0.54 -6.59 11.43
N LYS A 36 1.80 -6.19 11.28
CA LYS A 36 2.42 -5.24 12.20
C LYS A 36 2.24 -3.84 11.66
N GLU A 37 1.67 -2.95 12.48
CA GLU A 37 1.86 -1.52 12.30
C GLU A 37 3.36 -1.21 12.22
N PRO A 38 3.77 -0.22 11.41
CA PRO A 38 5.17 0.06 11.18
C PRO A 38 5.88 0.34 12.51
N LYS A 39 7.02 -0.32 12.74
CA LYS A 39 7.80 -0.22 13.99
C LYS A 39 8.21 1.20 14.36
N THR A 40 8.17 2.16 13.43
CA THR A 40 8.50 3.58 13.64
C THR A 40 7.75 4.47 12.64
N LYS A 41 7.34 5.69 13.07
CA LYS A 41 6.72 6.73 12.21
C LYS A 41 7.56 7.06 10.95
N SER A 42 8.87 6.78 10.96
CA SER A 42 9.78 7.05 9.85
C SER A 42 9.56 6.19 8.60
N SER A 43 8.81 5.09 8.68
CA SER A 43 8.54 4.26 7.49
C SER A 43 7.28 4.66 6.73
N ILE A 44 6.52 5.62 7.24
CA ILE A 44 5.33 6.15 6.56
C ILE A 44 5.79 7.04 5.42
N ARG A 45 5.37 6.70 4.20
CA ARG A 45 5.68 7.51 3.01
C ARG A 45 4.55 7.49 2.01
N THR A 46 4.50 8.53 1.19
CA THR A 46 3.59 8.62 0.05
C THR A 46 4.37 8.34 -1.22
N LEU A 47 3.80 7.52 -2.11
CA LEU A 47 4.34 7.25 -3.44
C LEU A 47 3.35 7.77 -4.47
N THR A 48 3.83 8.52 -5.46
CA THR A 48 3.08 8.83 -6.68
C THR A 48 3.15 7.63 -7.63
N PHE A 49 2.09 7.42 -8.41
CA PHE A 49 2.04 6.38 -9.43
C PHE A 49 1.50 6.91 -10.75
N GLY A 50 1.87 6.27 -11.85
CA GLY A 50 1.46 6.67 -13.21
C GLY A 50 0.13 6.07 -13.66
N ASN A 51 -0.34 6.53 -14.82
CA ASN A 51 -1.63 6.13 -15.41
C ASN A 51 -1.80 4.61 -15.58
N THR A 52 -0.73 3.86 -15.87
CA THR A 52 -0.80 2.40 -15.98
C THR A 52 -1.22 1.75 -14.67
N VAL A 53 -0.65 2.20 -13.55
CA VAL A 53 -1.00 1.71 -12.21
C VAL A 53 -2.40 2.17 -11.82
N HIS A 54 -2.77 3.41 -12.15
CA HIS A 54 -4.12 3.92 -11.90
C HIS A 54 -5.19 3.03 -12.56
N LYS A 55 -5.04 2.74 -13.86
CA LYS A 55 -5.99 1.89 -14.60
C LYS A 55 -6.09 0.49 -13.99
N LEU A 56 -4.94 -0.11 -13.66
CA LEU A 56 -4.89 -1.42 -13.01
C LEU A 56 -5.61 -1.40 -11.66
N LEU A 57 -5.35 -0.41 -10.80
CA LEU A 57 -6.00 -0.32 -9.49
C LEU A 57 -7.51 -0.10 -9.59
N MET A 58 -7.98 0.65 -10.58
CA MET A 58 -9.41 0.84 -10.83
C MET A 58 -10.09 -0.45 -11.30
N GLU A 59 -9.41 -1.25 -12.13
CA GLU A 59 -9.91 -2.55 -12.59
C GLU A 59 -10.07 -3.55 -11.44
N TYR A 60 -9.10 -3.62 -10.52
CA TYR A 60 -9.13 -4.51 -9.36
C TYR A 60 -10.10 -4.09 -8.24
N ARG A 61 -10.63 -2.85 -8.29
CA ARG A 61 -11.56 -2.33 -7.29
C ARG A 61 -13.03 -2.67 -7.61
N LEU A 62 -13.34 -3.01 -8.87
CA LEU A 62 -14.66 -3.47 -9.32
C LEU A 62 -15.02 -4.83 -8.70
#